data_AF-A0A841BB49-F1
#
_entry.id   AF-A0A841BB49-F1
#
_cell.length_a   1.000
_cell.length_b   1.000
_cell.length_c   1.000
_cell.angle_alpha   90.00
_cell.angle_beta   90.00
_cell.angle_gamma   90.00
#
_symmetry.space_group_name_H-M   'P 1'
#
loop_
_entity.id
_entity.type
_entity.pdbx_description
1 polymer ?
#
loop_
_entity_poly.entity_id
_entity_poly.type
_entity_poly.pdbx_seq_one_letter_code
_entity_poly.pdbx_strand_id
1 'polypeptide(L)'
;MGEIFEVEGAVSPGARAFITKQTEFGAMRSATPEEREARVRLYGSIFAADGTLAESGSAPPVKGRTNIEGNLRTLLGAFPTFRFTPVKIVVSGDTVFYEAANEAVIGGETVRYPAVYRVVLAGGEVVQGRRYHDRTEWFRPLEKGALRHLGRLSEAMTDVRLKPDQTAAGPHTRFQEYRGTVRAKGRTIDFGMITRTGRGAIRHYFDTLPLNYDDAEMAALFTKLLTGSAHPAP
;
A
#
# COMPACT_ATOMS: atom_id res chain seq x y z
N MET A 1 -21.84 6.74 -14.44
CA MET A 1 -21.04 7.97 -14.55
C MET A 1 -19.86 7.78 -13.61
N GLY A 2 -18.74 7.27 -14.13
CA GLY A 2 -17.57 6.93 -13.29
C GLY A 2 -16.92 8.20 -12.78
N GLU A 3 -16.59 8.26 -11.50
CA GLU A 3 -15.81 9.37 -10.95
C GLU A 3 -14.51 9.52 -11.76
N ILE A 4 -14.37 10.68 -12.40
CA ILE A 4 -13.16 11.04 -13.14
C ILE A 4 -12.12 11.41 -12.08
N PHE A 5 -11.23 10.47 -11.75
CA PHE A 5 -10.04 10.81 -10.98
C PHE A 5 -9.13 11.71 -11.83
N GLU A 6 -8.46 12.65 -11.18
CA GLU A 6 -7.60 13.60 -11.88
C GLU A 6 -6.17 13.08 -11.94
N VAL A 7 -5.56 13.16 -13.12
CA VAL A 7 -4.14 12.89 -13.35
C VAL A 7 -3.43 14.21 -13.60
N GLU A 8 -2.46 14.54 -12.77
CA GLU A 8 -1.63 15.74 -12.93
C GLU A 8 -0.18 15.40 -13.32
N GLY A 9 0.50 16.38 -13.91
CA GLY A 9 1.91 16.28 -14.33
C GLY A 9 2.10 15.87 -15.78
N ALA A 10 3.36 15.75 -16.20
CA ALA A 10 3.72 15.35 -17.56
C ALA A 10 3.60 13.82 -17.72
N VAL A 11 2.47 13.36 -18.25
CA VAL A 11 2.19 11.92 -18.38
C VAL A 11 2.84 11.35 -19.64
N SER A 12 3.96 10.64 -19.47
CA SER A 12 4.60 9.88 -20.54
C SER A 12 3.73 8.70 -21.03
N PRO A 13 4.00 8.14 -22.23
CA PRO A 13 3.30 6.93 -22.70
C PRO A 13 3.42 5.75 -21.73
N GLY A 14 4.60 5.56 -21.11
CA GLY A 14 4.84 4.52 -20.11
C GLY A 14 4.01 4.74 -18.84
N ALA A 15 4.00 5.98 -18.32
CA ALA A 15 3.16 6.33 -17.16
C ALA A 15 1.67 6.13 -17.46
N ARG A 16 1.21 6.49 -18.66
CA ARG A 16 -0.17 6.25 -19.10
C ARG A 16 -0.51 4.77 -19.12
N ALA A 17 0.35 3.94 -19.71
CA ALA A 17 0.15 2.49 -19.75
C ALA A 17 0.08 1.87 -18.35
N PHE A 18 0.97 2.29 -17.44
CA PHE A 18 0.93 1.89 -16.03
C PHE A 18 -0.40 2.29 -15.37
N ILE A 19 -0.81 3.57 -15.48
CA ILE A 19 -2.04 4.08 -14.88
C ILE A 19 -3.25 3.28 -15.38
N THR A 20 -3.37 3.06 -16.68
CA THR A 20 -4.47 2.27 -17.27
C THR A 20 -4.53 0.87 -16.69
N LYS A 21 -3.41 0.13 -16.69
CA LYS A 21 -3.37 -1.25 -16.15
C LYS A 21 -3.64 -1.29 -14.64
N GLN A 22 -3.11 -0.34 -13.88
CA GLN A 22 -3.33 -0.25 -12.43
C GLN A 22 -4.79 0.08 -12.09
N THR A 23 -5.44 0.95 -12.87
CA THR A 23 -6.87 1.25 -12.75
C THR A 23 -7.72 0.04 -13.12
N GLU A 24 -7.39 -0.67 -14.20
CA GLU A 24 -8.08 -1.90 -14.60
C GLU A 24 -7.96 -2.98 -13.53
N PHE A 25 -6.75 -3.23 -13.02
CA PHE A 25 -6.51 -4.12 -11.87
C PHE A 25 -7.38 -3.76 -10.66
N GLY A 26 -7.57 -2.46 -10.41
CA GLY A 26 -8.41 -1.97 -9.33
C GLY A 26 -9.88 -2.32 -9.46
N ALA A 27 -10.40 -2.23 -10.68
CA ALA A 27 -11.79 -2.51 -11.03
C ALA A 27 -12.12 -4.01 -11.11
N MET A 28 -11.11 -4.87 -11.31
CA MET A 28 -11.30 -6.32 -11.41
C MET A 28 -11.81 -6.95 -10.10
N ARG A 29 -12.62 -8.00 -10.25
CA ARG A 29 -13.06 -8.87 -9.16
C ARG A 29 -12.06 -9.99 -8.90
N SER A 30 -12.20 -10.64 -7.74
CA SER A 30 -11.41 -11.79 -7.33
C SER A 30 -12.29 -12.87 -6.68
N ALA A 31 -13.55 -12.98 -7.09
CA ALA A 31 -14.54 -13.82 -6.40
C ALA A 31 -14.33 -15.30 -6.72
N THR A 32 -13.88 -15.62 -7.94
CA THR A 32 -13.52 -16.99 -8.35
C THR A 32 -12.00 -17.15 -8.49
N PRO A 33 -11.48 -18.40 -8.45
CA PRO A 33 -10.07 -18.66 -8.75
C PRO A 33 -9.64 -18.12 -10.11
N GLU A 34 -10.48 -18.25 -11.14
CA GLU A 34 -10.19 -17.81 -12.51
C GLU A 34 -10.10 -16.28 -12.60
N GLU A 35 -11.05 -15.57 -12.00
CA GLU A 35 -11.04 -14.10 -11.90
C GLU A 35 -9.79 -13.62 -11.14
N ARG A 36 -9.46 -14.29 -10.03
CA ARG A 36 -8.27 -13.99 -9.22
C ARG A 36 -7.00 -14.16 -10.04
N GLU A 37 -6.84 -15.27 -10.74
CA GLU A 37 -5.65 -15.51 -11.57
C GLU A 37 -5.54 -14.50 -12.72
N ALA A 38 -6.65 -14.14 -13.37
CA ALA A 38 -6.64 -13.08 -14.38
C ALA A 38 -6.17 -11.74 -13.79
N ARG A 39 -6.66 -11.38 -12.60
CA ARG A 39 -6.26 -10.16 -11.90
C ARG A 39 -4.79 -10.17 -11.47
N VAL A 40 -4.28 -11.32 -11.00
CA VAL A 40 -2.87 -11.50 -10.67
C VAL A 40 -1.98 -11.31 -11.90
N ARG A 41 -2.33 -11.93 -13.04
CA ARG A 41 -1.56 -11.77 -14.29
C ARG A 41 -1.53 -10.33 -14.78
N LEU A 42 -2.67 -9.61 -14.73
CA LEU A 42 -2.69 -8.19 -15.09
C LEU A 42 -1.75 -7.38 -14.20
N TYR A 43 -1.81 -7.60 -12.88
CA TYR A 43 -0.94 -6.92 -11.93
C TYR A 43 0.54 -7.24 -12.19
N GLY A 44 0.90 -8.51 -12.40
CA GLY A 44 2.27 -8.90 -12.72
C GLY A 44 2.80 -8.22 -13.99
N SER A 45 1.94 -8.02 -15.00
CA SER A 45 2.29 -7.39 -16.28
C SER A 45 2.68 -5.91 -16.20
N ILE A 46 2.52 -5.26 -15.04
CA ILE A 46 2.95 -3.87 -14.83
C ILE A 46 4.39 -3.80 -14.33
N PHE A 47 4.94 -4.87 -13.76
CA PHE A 47 6.28 -4.90 -13.17
C PHE A 47 7.31 -5.37 -14.17
N ALA A 48 8.54 -4.85 -14.09
CA ALA A 48 9.69 -5.47 -14.73
C ALA A 48 9.94 -6.87 -14.16
N ALA A 49 10.63 -7.73 -14.90
CA ALA A 49 10.88 -9.12 -14.47
C ALA A 49 11.59 -9.19 -13.10
N ASP A 50 12.54 -8.30 -12.85
CA ASP A 50 13.30 -8.13 -11.62
C ASP A 50 12.79 -6.99 -10.71
N GLY A 51 11.63 -6.41 -11.06
CA GLY A 51 11.02 -5.32 -10.32
C GLY A 51 10.78 -5.65 -8.85
N THR A 52 10.72 -4.62 -8.01
CA THR A 52 10.55 -4.77 -6.56
C THR A 52 9.26 -4.15 -6.06
N LEU A 53 8.70 -4.71 -4.98
CA LEU A 53 7.53 -4.17 -4.29
C LEU A 53 7.75 -4.16 -2.78
N ALA A 54 7.74 -2.98 -2.17
CA ALA A 54 7.86 -2.83 -0.71
C ALA A 54 6.53 -2.40 -0.08
N GLU A 55 6.22 -2.97 1.07
CA GLU A 55 5.22 -2.43 2.00
C GLU A 55 5.87 -1.38 2.90
N SER A 56 5.10 -0.38 3.34
CA SER A 56 5.60 0.57 4.33
C SER A 56 5.85 -0.15 5.65
N GLY A 57 6.99 0.14 6.27
CA GLY A 57 7.24 -0.24 7.65
C GLY A 57 7.44 -1.75 7.91
N SER A 58 8.63 -2.27 7.61
CA SER A 58 9.15 -3.59 8.08
C SER A 58 8.93 -4.85 7.23
N ALA A 59 9.24 -4.79 5.94
CA ALA A 59 9.76 -5.96 5.23
C ALA A 59 10.78 -5.52 4.17
N PRO A 60 11.83 -6.34 3.88
CA PRO A 60 12.57 -6.21 2.64
C PRO A 60 11.60 -6.24 1.44
N PRO A 61 11.84 -5.47 0.38
CA PRO A 61 10.99 -5.50 -0.80
C PRO A 61 10.87 -6.93 -1.36
N VAL A 62 9.67 -7.33 -1.76
CA VAL A 62 9.45 -8.52 -2.57
C VAL A 62 10.16 -8.31 -3.90
N LYS A 63 11.06 -9.22 -4.27
CA LYS A 63 11.89 -9.11 -5.49
C LYS A 63 11.38 -10.03 -6.58
N GLY A 64 11.22 -9.49 -7.78
CA GLY A 64 10.87 -10.23 -8.99
C GLY A 64 9.37 -10.41 -9.18
N ARG A 65 8.95 -10.30 -10.45
CA ARG A 65 7.54 -10.36 -10.88
C ARG A 65 6.82 -11.60 -10.34
N THR A 66 7.43 -12.78 -10.46
CA THR A 66 6.84 -14.05 -9.99
C THR A 66 6.54 -14.06 -8.49
N ASN A 67 7.43 -13.49 -7.67
CA ASN A 67 7.21 -13.43 -6.23
C ASN A 67 6.14 -12.39 -5.86
N ILE A 68 6.07 -11.28 -6.60
CA ILE A 68 5.02 -10.27 -6.46
C ILE A 68 3.65 -10.88 -6.81
N GLU A 69 3.56 -11.64 -7.89
CA GLU A 69 2.34 -12.38 -8.26
C GLU A 69 1.95 -13.41 -7.19
N GLY A 70 2.92 -14.17 -6.67
CA GLY A 70 2.70 -15.11 -5.57
C GLY A 70 2.13 -14.45 -4.32
N ASN A 71 2.72 -13.32 -3.89
CA ASN A 71 2.25 -12.55 -2.75
C ASN A 71 0.82 -12.02 -2.98
N LEU A 72 0.55 -11.46 -4.16
CA LEU A 72 -0.78 -10.95 -4.50
C LEU A 72 -1.83 -12.06 -4.52
N ARG A 73 -1.49 -13.25 -5.03
CA ARG A 73 -2.39 -14.40 -5.06
C ARG A 73 -2.83 -14.80 -3.65
N THR A 74 -1.92 -14.84 -2.69
CA THR A 74 -2.24 -15.07 -1.27
C THR A 74 -3.18 -14.00 -0.73
N LEU A 75 -2.87 -12.72 -0.99
CA LEU A 75 -3.68 -11.60 -0.50
C LEU A 75 -5.09 -11.59 -1.09
N LEU A 76 -5.25 -11.77 -2.40
CA LEU A 76 -6.55 -11.85 -3.06
C LEU A 76 -7.31 -13.14 -2.74
N GLY A 77 -6.59 -14.17 -2.28
CA GLY A 77 -7.16 -15.38 -1.69
C GLY A 77 -7.85 -15.10 -0.36
N ALA A 78 -7.16 -14.39 0.52
CA ALA A 78 -7.69 -14.00 1.83
C ALA A 78 -8.76 -12.89 1.74
N PHE A 79 -8.63 -11.95 0.80
CA PHE A 79 -9.52 -10.80 0.64
C PHE A 79 -10.10 -10.72 -0.79
N PRO A 80 -11.00 -11.63 -1.17
CA PRO A 80 -11.59 -11.65 -2.52
C PRO A 80 -12.44 -10.40 -2.83
N THR A 81 -12.88 -9.70 -1.79
CA THR A 81 -13.66 -8.47 -1.87
C THR A 81 -12.80 -7.21 -2.05
N PHE A 82 -11.46 -7.34 -2.05
CA PHE A 82 -10.57 -6.19 -2.19
C PHE A 82 -10.88 -5.35 -3.44
N ARG A 83 -11.19 -4.08 -3.20
CA ARG A 83 -11.40 -3.02 -4.18
C ARG A 83 -10.37 -1.93 -3.99
N PHE A 84 -10.00 -1.37 -5.12
CA PHE A 84 -9.02 -0.32 -5.24
C PHE A 84 -9.60 0.71 -6.21
N THR A 85 -9.83 1.93 -5.73
CA THR A 85 -10.44 3.00 -6.51
C THR A 85 -9.49 4.18 -6.58
N PRO A 86 -9.04 4.62 -7.77
CA PRO A 86 -8.21 5.81 -7.88
C PRO A 86 -8.87 7.04 -7.29
N VAL A 87 -8.08 7.85 -6.58
CA VAL A 87 -8.49 9.14 -6.04
C VAL A 87 -7.72 10.27 -6.72
N LYS A 88 -6.40 10.13 -6.79
CA LYS A 88 -5.53 11.17 -7.33
C LYS A 88 -4.25 10.56 -7.88
N ILE A 89 -3.81 11.00 -9.04
CA ILE A 89 -2.55 10.55 -9.63
C ILE A 89 -1.70 11.76 -9.99
N VAL A 90 -0.43 11.72 -9.62
CA VAL A 90 0.54 12.76 -10.00
C VAL A 90 1.79 12.08 -10.56
N VAL A 91 2.21 12.53 -11.74
CA VAL A 91 3.35 12.00 -12.49
C VAL A 91 4.46 13.04 -12.54
N SER A 92 5.70 12.60 -12.34
CA SER A 92 6.90 13.43 -12.54
C SER A 92 8.02 12.57 -13.11
N GLY A 93 8.33 12.75 -14.40
CA GLY A 93 9.26 11.89 -15.12
C GLY A 93 8.80 10.43 -15.09
N ASP A 94 9.67 9.55 -14.62
CA ASP A 94 9.39 8.11 -14.48
C ASP A 94 8.73 7.72 -13.15
N THR A 95 8.46 8.69 -12.28
CA THR A 95 7.83 8.46 -10.98
C THR A 95 6.33 8.75 -11.05
N VAL A 96 5.52 7.81 -10.56
CA VAL A 96 4.06 7.96 -10.44
C VAL A 96 3.67 7.77 -8.98
N PHE A 97 2.91 8.73 -8.45
CA PHE A 97 2.18 8.60 -7.19
C PHE A 97 0.72 8.36 -7.50
N TYR A 98 0.21 7.20 -7.11
CA TYR A 98 -1.17 6.77 -7.34
C TYR A 98 -1.86 6.66 -5.98
N GLU A 99 -2.66 7.64 -5.60
CA GLU A 99 -3.53 7.61 -4.42
C GLU A 99 -4.81 6.84 -4.75
N ALA A 100 -5.18 5.91 -3.88
CA ALA A 100 -6.39 5.12 -4.00
C ALA A 100 -7.16 5.06 -2.68
N ALA A 101 -8.49 4.98 -2.80
CA ALA A 101 -9.37 4.55 -1.74
C ALA A 101 -9.52 3.03 -1.85
N ASN A 102 -9.02 2.31 -0.85
CA ASN A 102 -9.12 0.87 -0.79
C ASN A 102 -10.27 0.45 0.11
N GLU A 103 -10.88 -0.68 -0.25
CA GLU A 103 -11.93 -1.31 0.53
C GLU A 103 -11.72 -2.83 0.51
N ALA A 104 -11.91 -3.49 1.65
CA ALA A 104 -11.94 -4.94 1.74
C ALA A 104 -12.87 -5.37 2.88
N VAL A 105 -13.43 -6.57 2.78
CA VAL A 105 -14.09 -7.23 3.91
C VAL A 105 -13.06 -8.05 4.67
N ILE A 106 -12.83 -7.71 5.93
CA ILE A 106 -11.87 -8.36 6.84
C ILE A 106 -12.59 -8.69 8.13
N GLY A 107 -12.54 -9.95 8.56
CA GLY A 107 -13.25 -10.39 9.76
C GLY A 107 -14.77 -10.15 9.71
N GLY A 108 -15.36 -10.14 8.52
CA GLY A 108 -16.79 -9.86 8.29
C GLY A 108 -17.16 -8.37 8.26
N GLU A 109 -16.22 -7.46 8.52
CA GLU A 109 -16.45 -6.02 8.50
C GLU A 109 -15.83 -5.36 7.26
N THR A 110 -16.49 -4.34 6.73
CA THR A 110 -15.92 -3.55 5.62
C THR A 110 -14.90 -2.57 6.18
N VAL A 111 -13.62 -2.80 5.86
CA VAL A 111 -12.50 -1.92 6.17
C VAL A 111 -12.23 -1.03 4.98
N ARG A 112 -12.20 0.29 5.21
CA ARG A 112 -11.86 1.30 4.21
C ARG A 112 -10.61 2.04 4.66
N TYR A 113 -9.65 2.17 3.77
CA TYR A 113 -8.39 2.82 4.08
C TYR A 113 -7.82 3.51 2.84
N PRO A 114 -7.29 4.73 2.97
CA PRO A 114 -6.62 5.38 1.86
C PRO A 114 -5.18 4.84 1.76
N ALA A 115 -4.67 4.74 0.54
CA ALA A 115 -3.32 4.26 0.26
C ALA A 115 -2.67 5.07 -0.85
N VAL A 116 -1.34 5.19 -0.81
CA VAL A 116 -0.55 5.71 -1.92
C VAL A 116 0.41 4.64 -2.42
N TYR A 117 0.37 4.41 -3.73
CA TYR A 117 1.24 3.52 -4.47
C TYR A 117 2.24 4.39 -5.21
N ARG A 118 3.49 4.42 -4.74
CA ARG A 118 4.58 5.08 -5.44
C ARG A 118 5.27 4.07 -6.32
N VAL A 119 5.37 4.35 -7.60
CA VAL A 119 6.16 3.53 -8.53
C VAL A 119 7.21 4.37 -9.24
N VAL A 120 8.33 3.73 -9.56
CA VAL A 120 9.34 4.22 -10.49
C VAL A 120 9.34 3.28 -11.68
N LEU A 121 9.26 3.88 -12.87
CA LEU A 121 9.17 3.19 -14.15
C LEU A 121 10.54 3.14 -14.84
N ALA A 122 10.78 2.11 -15.63
CA ALA A 122 11.82 2.08 -16.64
C ALA A 122 11.26 1.35 -17.87
N GLY A 123 11.36 1.96 -19.05
CA GLY A 123 10.75 1.37 -20.27
C GLY A 123 9.23 1.17 -20.18
N GLY A 124 8.54 1.88 -19.27
CA GLY A 124 7.11 1.72 -19.01
C GLY A 124 6.73 0.59 -18.06
N GLU A 125 7.69 -0.14 -17.51
CA GLU A 125 7.47 -1.17 -16.49
C GLU A 125 7.91 -0.67 -15.10
N VAL A 126 7.25 -1.14 -14.04
CA VAL A 126 7.60 -0.82 -12.65
C VAL A 126 8.88 -1.58 -12.25
N VAL A 127 9.96 -0.84 -12.04
CA VAL A 127 11.21 -1.38 -11.47
C VAL A 127 11.23 -1.28 -9.94
N GLN A 128 10.53 -0.29 -9.38
CA GLN A 128 10.40 -0.12 -7.94
C GLN A 128 9.00 0.37 -7.57
N GLY A 129 8.22 -0.49 -6.92
CA GLY A 129 6.93 -0.17 -6.30
C GLY A 129 7.05 -0.07 -4.78
N ARG A 130 6.30 0.86 -4.19
CA ARG A 130 6.12 0.98 -2.75
C ARG A 130 4.68 1.35 -2.41
N ARG A 131 4.16 0.78 -1.32
CA ARG A 131 2.81 1.03 -0.83
C ARG A 131 2.86 1.71 0.53
N TYR A 132 2.05 2.75 0.69
CA TYR A 132 1.94 3.53 1.92
C TYR A 132 0.48 3.59 2.35
N HIS A 133 0.18 2.93 3.46
CA HIS A 133 -1.11 2.97 4.13
C HIS A 133 -0.91 2.53 5.58
N ASP A 134 -1.85 2.87 6.44
CA ASP A 134 -1.85 2.42 7.82
C ASP A 134 -2.46 1.02 7.92
N ARG A 135 -1.63 -0.01 8.12
CA ARG A 135 -2.10 -1.40 8.17
C ARG A 135 -2.88 -1.70 9.44
N THR A 136 -2.83 -0.83 10.46
CA THR A 136 -3.66 -1.01 11.67
C THR A 136 -5.15 -0.99 11.35
N GLU A 137 -5.57 -0.31 10.27
CA GLU A 137 -6.95 -0.33 9.80
C GLU A 137 -7.45 -1.76 9.48
N TRP A 138 -6.58 -2.65 8.98
CA TRP A 138 -6.97 -4.03 8.66
C TRP A 138 -7.26 -4.86 9.91
N PHE A 139 -6.60 -4.54 11.01
CA PHE A 139 -6.70 -5.30 12.25
C PHE A 139 -7.80 -4.77 13.18
N ARG A 140 -8.35 -3.57 12.94
CA ARG A 140 -9.45 -2.98 13.75
C ARG A 140 -10.62 -3.94 13.98
N PRO A 141 -11.13 -4.66 12.97
CA PRO A 141 -12.18 -5.65 13.18
C PRO A 141 -11.76 -6.84 14.04
N LEU A 142 -10.48 -7.22 14.00
CA LEU A 142 -9.93 -8.43 14.62
C LEU A 142 -9.48 -8.21 16.08
N GLU A 143 -9.21 -6.96 16.46
CA GLU A 143 -8.60 -6.59 17.74
C GLU A 143 -9.28 -5.38 18.41
N LYS A 144 -10.62 -5.45 18.52
CA LYS A 144 -11.48 -4.38 19.08
C LYS A 144 -11.08 -3.85 20.48
N GLY A 145 -10.23 -4.59 21.21
CA GLY A 145 -9.65 -4.21 22.50
C GLY A 145 -8.20 -3.72 22.45
N ALA A 146 -7.31 -4.42 21.74
CA ALA A 146 -5.86 -4.13 21.75
C ALA A 146 -5.49 -2.84 21.00
N LEU A 147 -6.22 -2.52 19.92
CA LEU A 147 -5.95 -1.35 19.08
C LEU A 147 -6.43 -0.02 19.68
N ARG A 148 -7.21 -0.04 20.78
CA ARG A 148 -7.62 1.18 21.51
C ARG A 148 -6.44 1.96 22.10
N HIS A 149 -5.28 1.31 22.23
CA HIS A 149 -4.05 1.92 22.74
C HIS A 149 -3.16 2.55 21.66
N LEU A 150 -3.46 2.34 20.36
CA LEU A 150 -2.66 2.91 19.26
C LEU A 150 -2.70 4.43 19.18
N GLY A 151 -3.77 5.06 19.69
CA GLY A 151 -3.88 6.52 19.74
C GLY A 151 -2.92 7.21 20.72
N ARG A 152 -2.12 6.45 21.48
CA ARG A 152 -1.19 6.99 22.51
C ARG A 152 0.30 6.77 22.22
N LEU A 153 0.66 6.06 21.15
CA LEU A 153 2.04 5.61 20.93
C LEU A 153 2.87 6.45 19.95
N SER A 154 2.33 7.56 19.43
CA SER A 154 3.17 8.59 18.80
C SER A 154 4.20 9.19 19.79
N GLU A 155 3.99 9.04 21.09
CA GLU A 155 4.91 9.52 22.15
C GLU A 155 6.14 8.61 22.36
N ALA A 156 6.16 7.38 21.81
CA ALA A 156 7.27 6.43 21.97
C ALA A 156 8.25 6.43 20.78
N MET A 157 8.00 7.24 19.75
CA MET A 157 8.90 7.39 18.61
C MET A 157 10.04 8.36 18.97
N THR A 158 11.27 7.90 18.84
CA THR A 158 12.47 8.74 18.99
C THR A 158 13.36 8.61 17.77
N ASP A 159 14.34 9.51 17.65
CA ASP A 159 15.36 9.44 16.59
C ASP A 159 14.80 9.32 15.17
N VAL A 160 13.72 10.05 14.85
CA VAL A 160 13.14 10.09 13.51
C VAL A 160 14.14 10.74 12.55
N ARG A 161 14.71 9.93 11.65
CA ARG A 161 15.71 10.35 10.65
C ARG A 161 15.14 10.08 9.27
N LEU A 162 14.44 11.07 8.74
CA LEU A 162 13.84 10.99 7.41
C LEU A 162 14.52 11.96 6.44
N LYS A 163 14.77 11.47 5.23
CA LYS A 163 15.27 12.27 4.11
C LYS A 163 14.24 12.22 2.98
N PRO A 164 14.07 13.33 2.23
CA PRO A 164 13.31 13.30 0.99
C PRO A 164 13.86 12.21 0.05
N ASP A 165 12.97 11.47 -0.59
CA ASP A 165 13.27 10.52 -1.68
C ASP A 165 12.49 11.01 -2.92
N GLN A 166 11.52 10.24 -3.40
CA GLN A 166 10.77 10.58 -4.62
C GLN A 166 9.78 11.74 -4.40
N THR A 167 9.54 12.53 -5.45
CA THR A 167 8.50 13.56 -5.45
C THR A 167 7.82 13.62 -6.80
N ALA A 168 6.54 14.01 -6.79
CA ALA A 168 5.85 14.42 -7.99
C ALA A 168 4.96 15.63 -7.66
N ALA A 169 4.96 16.62 -8.55
CA ALA A 169 4.17 17.83 -8.39
C ALA A 169 3.40 18.10 -9.68
N GLY A 170 2.10 18.31 -9.53
CA GLY A 170 1.25 18.84 -10.56
C GLY A 170 0.74 20.25 -10.20
N PRO A 171 -0.18 20.82 -11.00
CA PRO A 171 -0.71 22.16 -10.78
C PRO A 171 -1.40 22.37 -9.43
N HIS A 172 -1.96 21.32 -8.82
CA HIS A 172 -2.77 21.43 -7.60
C HIS A 172 -2.34 20.47 -6.51
N THR A 173 -1.60 19.42 -6.83
CA THR A 173 -1.22 18.38 -5.87
C THR A 173 0.27 18.09 -5.96
N ARG A 174 0.91 17.98 -4.80
CA ARG A 174 2.27 17.45 -4.67
C ARG A 174 2.28 16.25 -3.74
N PHE A 175 3.03 15.24 -4.14
CA PHE A 175 3.44 14.15 -3.27
C PHE A 175 4.95 14.24 -3.00
N GLN A 176 5.33 14.03 -1.75
CA GLN A 176 6.71 13.88 -1.32
C GLN A 176 6.84 12.61 -0.50
N GLU A 177 7.69 11.71 -0.96
CA GLU A 177 8.12 10.55 -0.19
C GLU A 177 9.31 10.93 0.69
N TYR A 178 9.30 10.41 1.91
CA TYR A 178 10.39 10.48 2.85
C TYR A 178 10.79 9.05 3.26
N ARG A 179 12.09 8.82 3.38
CA ARG A 179 12.69 7.53 3.73
C ARG A 179 13.76 7.69 4.79
N GLY A 180 13.89 6.68 5.63
CA GLY A 180 14.99 6.57 6.58
C GLY A 180 14.59 5.67 7.72
N THR A 181 14.82 6.11 8.95
CA THR A 181 14.62 5.28 10.13
C THR A 181 13.85 6.00 11.22
N VAL A 182 13.19 5.23 12.07
CA VAL A 182 12.66 5.69 13.35
C VAL A 182 13.00 4.68 14.43
N ARG A 183 13.18 5.15 15.66
CA ARG A 183 13.29 4.27 16.82
C ARG A 183 11.93 4.16 17.51
N ALA A 184 11.44 2.94 17.71
CA ALA A 184 10.22 2.64 18.47
C ALA A 184 10.37 1.28 19.15
N LYS A 185 9.76 1.06 20.32
CA LYS A 185 9.89 -0.17 21.13
C LYS A 185 11.34 -0.67 21.28
N GLY A 186 12.29 0.26 21.46
CA GLY A 186 13.71 -0.05 21.62
C GLY A 186 14.47 -0.44 20.34
N ARG A 187 13.79 -0.58 19.19
CA ARG A 187 14.38 -1.00 17.91
C ARG A 187 14.44 0.12 16.88
N THR A 188 15.39 0.03 15.95
CA THR A 188 15.46 0.90 14.77
C THR A 188 14.70 0.26 13.63
N ILE A 189 13.75 0.99 13.05
CA ILE A 189 12.83 0.50 12.03
C ILE A 189 13.06 1.29 10.74
N ASP A 190 13.19 0.58 9.62
CA ASP A 190 13.10 1.19 8.29
C ASP A 190 11.72 1.79 8.09
N PHE A 191 11.69 3.11 7.95
CA PHE A 191 10.47 3.88 7.95
C PHE A 191 10.35 4.72 6.68
N GLY A 192 9.11 4.86 6.21
CA GLY A 192 8.81 5.73 5.10
C GLY A 192 7.43 6.32 5.24
N MET A 193 7.31 7.55 4.76
CA MET A 193 6.08 8.32 4.78
C MET A 193 5.90 9.00 3.43
N ILE A 194 4.65 9.15 2.99
CA ILE A 194 4.30 10.09 1.93
C ILE A 194 3.50 11.23 2.53
N THR A 195 3.88 12.46 2.19
CA THR A 195 3.07 13.65 2.41
C THR A 195 2.44 14.05 1.09
N ARG A 196 1.11 14.16 1.08
CA ARG A 196 0.35 14.83 0.02
C ARG A 196 0.01 16.24 0.47
N THR A 197 0.34 17.23 -0.35
CA THR A 197 -0.14 18.61 -0.19
C THR A 197 -1.03 18.97 -1.38
N GLY A 198 -2.13 19.66 -1.12
CA GLY A 198 -3.03 20.18 -2.15
C GLY A 198 -3.84 21.37 -1.65
N ARG A 199 -4.91 21.75 -2.37
CA ARG A 199 -5.80 22.88 -1.99
C ARG A 199 -6.39 22.70 -0.58
N GLY A 200 -5.70 23.26 0.43
CA GLY A 200 -6.16 23.38 1.81
C GLY A 200 -5.95 22.17 2.72
N ALA A 201 -5.35 21.07 2.25
CA ALA A 201 -5.16 19.87 3.07
C ALA A 201 -3.75 19.28 2.91
N ILE A 202 -3.17 18.89 4.04
CA ILE A 202 -1.97 18.07 4.12
C ILE A 202 -2.42 16.70 4.64
N ARG A 203 -1.99 15.63 3.98
CA ARG A 203 -2.25 14.26 4.41
C ARG A 203 -0.95 13.47 4.46
N HIS A 204 -0.80 12.65 5.48
CA HIS A 204 0.35 11.77 5.68
C HIS A 204 -0.07 10.31 5.50
N TYR A 205 0.79 9.53 4.86
CA TYR A 205 0.62 8.11 4.62
C TYR A 205 1.85 7.37 5.11
N PHE A 206 1.69 6.56 6.13
CA PHE A 206 2.74 5.72 6.68
C PHE A 206 2.10 4.55 7.42
N ASP A 207 2.86 3.49 7.61
CA ASP A 207 2.38 2.35 8.36
C ASP A 207 2.73 2.50 9.84
N THR A 208 1.69 2.53 10.69
CA THR A 208 1.89 2.60 12.14
C THR A 208 2.13 1.22 12.74
N LEU A 209 1.81 0.13 12.04
CA LEU A 209 1.93 -1.22 12.58
C LEU A 209 3.32 -1.55 13.17
N PRO A 210 4.45 -1.37 12.46
CA PRO A 210 5.77 -1.70 13.00
C PRO A 210 6.21 -0.80 14.15
N LEU A 211 5.57 0.37 14.33
CA LEU A 211 5.84 1.28 15.44
C LEU A 211 5.24 0.76 16.75
N ASN A 212 4.15 0.00 16.63
CA ASN A 212 3.35 -0.50 17.74
C ASN A 212 3.61 -1.98 18.02
N TYR A 213 4.07 -2.72 17.02
CA TYR A 213 4.28 -4.16 17.07
C TYR A 213 5.71 -4.54 16.67
N ASP A 214 6.27 -5.54 17.35
CA ASP A 214 7.50 -6.23 16.94
C ASP A 214 7.23 -7.30 15.87
N ASP A 215 8.30 -7.93 15.37
CA ASP A 215 8.19 -8.85 14.24
C ASP A 215 7.39 -10.13 14.59
N ALA A 216 7.45 -10.59 15.84
CA ALA A 216 6.70 -11.76 16.29
C ALA A 216 5.22 -11.42 16.45
N GLU A 217 4.91 -10.26 17.03
CA GLU A 217 3.54 -9.76 17.16
C GLU A 217 2.92 -9.54 15.76
N MET A 218 3.65 -8.91 14.84
CA MET A 218 3.19 -8.73 13.46
C MET A 218 2.97 -10.07 12.74
N ALA A 219 3.89 -11.03 12.89
CA ALA A 219 3.73 -12.36 12.29
C ALA A 219 2.48 -13.08 12.81
N ALA A 220 2.19 -12.97 14.12
CA ALA A 220 0.98 -13.51 14.72
C ALA A 220 -0.29 -12.82 14.19
N LEU A 221 -0.27 -11.49 14.07
CA LEU A 221 -1.36 -10.70 13.48
C LEU A 221 -1.65 -11.12 12.04
N PHE A 222 -0.62 -11.19 11.19
CA PHE A 222 -0.77 -11.60 9.79
C PHE A 222 -1.22 -13.05 9.66
N THR A 223 -0.75 -13.95 10.53
CA THR A 223 -1.23 -15.34 10.56
C THR A 223 -2.73 -15.38 10.85
N LYS A 224 -3.18 -14.73 11.94
CA LYS A 224 -4.59 -14.64 12.32
C LYS A 224 -5.46 -14.04 11.21
N LEU A 225 -4.93 -13.02 10.54
CA LEU A 225 -5.59 -12.34 9.43
C LEU A 225 -5.75 -13.26 8.22
N LEU A 226 -4.71 -14.03 7.84
CA LEU A 226 -4.69 -14.84 6.62
C LEU A 226 -5.37 -16.21 6.77
N THR A 227 -5.31 -16.82 7.96
CA THR A 227 -5.96 -18.13 8.19
C THR A 227 -7.44 -17.98 8.54
N GLY A 228 -7.89 -16.75 8.82
CA GLY A 228 -9.07 -16.53 9.65
C GLY A 228 -8.84 -17.07 11.06
N SER A 229 -9.58 -16.60 12.05
CA SER A 229 -9.57 -17.24 13.36
C SER A 229 -10.04 -18.69 13.20
N ALA A 230 -9.11 -19.65 13.29
CA ALA A 230 -9.45 -21.07 13.34
C ALA A 230 -10.05 -21.40 14.72
N HIS A 231 -11.37 -21.64 14.70
CA HIS A 231 -12.23 -22.41 15.60
C HIS A 231 -12.36 -22.07 17.11
N PRO A 232 -13.58 -22.17 17.68
CA PRO A 232 -13.73 -22.40 19.11
C PRO A 232 -13.20 -23.82 19.42
N ALA A 233 -12.48 -23.96 20.54
CA ALA A 233 -12.08 -25.26 21.09
C ALA A 233 -13.33 -26.10 21.45
N PRO A 234 -13.23 -27.45 21.46
CA PRO A 234 -14.36 -28.37 21.66
C PRO A 234 -15.08 -28.20 22.99
#